data_AF-A0A643K9U0-F1
#
_entry.id   AF-A0A643K9U0-F1
#
_cell.length_a   1.000
_cell.length_b   1.000
_cell.length_c   1.000
_cell.angle_alpha   90.00
_cell.angle_beta   90.00
_cell.angle_gamma   90.00
#
_symmetry.space_group_name_H-M   'P 1'
#
loop_
_entity.id
_entity.type
_entity.pdbx_description
1 polymer ?
#
loop_
_entity_poly.entity_id
_entity_poly.type
_entity_poly.pdbx_seq_one_letter_code
_entity_poly.pdbx_strand_id
1 'polypeptide(L)' 'MSDLSAREALRYATEDSMLALYGVVFSGWVLLTVAGVGLTAGGIAFVFGLLSVLAGVLALLAGGVAIVYKILADSRAV' A
#
# COMPACT_ATOMS: atom_id res chain seq x y z
N MET A 1 19.72 -13.76 28.85
CA MET A 1 19.78 -13.11 27.52
C MET A 1 18.37 -13.11 26.95
N SER A 2 17.76 -11.92 26.92
CA SER A 2 16.54 -11.49 26.23
C SER A 2 15.29 -12.39 26.33
N ASP A 3 14.45 -12.11 27.33
CA ASP A 3 13.00 -12.17 27.19
C ASP A 3 12.56 -11.20 26.07
N LEU A 4 12.71 -11.64 24.82
CA LEU A 4 11.94 -11.09 23.71
C LEU A 4 10.50 -11.55 23.94
N SER A 5 9.81 -10.78 24.79
CA SER A 5 8.43 -10.97 25.18
C SER A 5 7.57 -11.18 23.95
N ALA A 6 6.63 -12.13 23.97
CA ALA A 6 5.64 -12.34 22.92
C ALA A 6 4.92 -11.04 22.50
N ARG A 7 4.90 -10.02 23.38
CA ARG A 7 4.46 -8.65 23.09
C ARG A 7 5.36 -7.91 22.08
N GLU A 8 6.68 -8.06 22.16
CA GLU A 8 7.64 -7.48 21.21
C GLU A 8 7.51 -8.15 19.83
N ALA A 9 7.29 -9.47 19.79
CA ALA A 9 7.03 -10.22 18.56
C ALA A 9 5.67 -9.87 17.93
N LEU A 10 4.63 -9.71 18.75
CA LEU A 10 3.32 -9.23 18.31
C LEU A 10 3.40 -7.78 17.82
N ARG A 11 4.12 -6.90 18.53
CA ARG A 11 4.36 -5.51 18.12
C ARG A 11 5.11 -5.45 16.80
N TYR A 12 6.16 -6.25 16.61
CA TYR A 12 6.86 -6.37 15.33
C TYR A 12 5.93 -6.82 14.19
N ALA A 13 5.09 -7.84 14.40
CA ALA A 13 4.13 -8.31 13.40
C ALA A 13 2.97 -7.32 13.11
N THR A 14 2.56 -6.52 14.11
CA THR A 14 1.58 -5.43 13.90
C THR A 14 2.22 -4.20 13.28
N GLU A 15 3.47 -3.90 13.55
CA GLU A 15 4.22 -2.79 12.95
C GLU A 15 4.52 -3.08 11.47
N ASP A 16 4.85 -4.34 11.14
CA ASP A 16 5.08 -4.83 9.78
C ASP A 16 3.84 -4.70 8.87
N SER A 17 2.63 -4.86 9.41
CA SER A 17 1.42 -4.68 8.60
C SER A 17 1.12 -3.21 8.26
N MET A 18 1.67 -2.22 8.98
CA MET A 18 1.53 -0.81 8.60
C MET A 18 2.53 -0.47 7.48
N LEU A 19 3.74 -1.03 7.54
CA LEU A 19 4.73 -0.98 6.47
C LEU A 19 4.22 -1.63 5.18
N ALA A 20 3.55 -2.78 5.29
CA ALA A 20 2.92 -3.43 4.15
C ALA A 20 1.84 -2.54 3.50
N LEU A 21 0.98 -1.91 4.31
CA LEU A 21 -0.04 -0.98 3.82
C LEU A 21 0.57 0.26 3.16
N TYR A 22 1.63 0.81 3.77
CA TYR A 22 2.39 1.90 3.17
C TYR A 22 3.03 1.48 1.85
N GLY A 23 3.57 0.26 1.76
CA GLY A 23 4.11 -0.32 0.53
C GLY A 23 3.06 -0.47 -0.57
N VAL A 24 1.83 -0.84 -0.24
CA VAL A 24 0.72 -0.90 -1.20
C VAL A 24 0.35 0.49 -1.71
N VAL A 25 0.23 1.47 -0.82
CA VAL A 25 -0.04 2.86 -1.22
C VAL A 25 1.10 3.44 -2.07
N PHE A 26 2.34 3.20 -1.66
CA PHE A 26 3.53 3.66 -2.36
C PHE A 26 3.65 3.02 -3.76
N SER A 27 3.42 1.72 -3.88
CA SER A 27 3.42 1.04 -5.19
C SER A 27 2.27 1.53 -6.08
N GLY A 28 1.10 1.82 -5.51
CA GLY A 28 0.00 2.44 -6.23
C GLY A 28 0.35 3.83 -6.78
N TRP A 29 1.04 4.64 -5.98
CA TRP A 29 1.54 5.95 -6.42
C TRP A 29 2.58 5.83 -7.55
N VAL A 30 3.56 4.93 -7.40
CA VAL A 30 4.58 4.68 -8.44
C VAL A 30 3.93 4.23 -9.76
N LEU A 31 2.94 3.34 -9.69
CA LEU A 31 2.19 2.90 -10.87
C LEU A 31 1.52 4.07 -11.59
N LEU A 32 0.92 5.02 -10.86
CA LEU A 32 0.31 6.21 -11.46
C LEU A 32 1.35 7.14 -12.08
N THR A 33 2.53 7.29 -11.47
CA THR A 33 3.63 8.08 -12.05
C THR A 33 4.12 7.48 -13.36
N VAL A 34 4.36 6.17 -13.40
CA VAL A 34 4.80 5.46 -14.60
C VAL A 34 3.71 5.45 -15.67
N ALA A 35 2.44 5.36 -15.27
CA ALA A 35 1.31 5.41 -16.18
C ALA A 35 1.28 6.70 -17.00
N GLY A 36 1.65 7.84 -16.41
CA GLY A 36 1.73 9.13 -17.13
C GLY A 36 2.67 9.08 -18.35
N VAL A 37 3.78 8.35 -18.23
CA VAL A 37 4.71 8.15 -19.36
C VAL A 37 4.06 7.26 -20.42
N GLY A 38 3.40 6.17 -20.02
CA GLY A 38 2.71 5.28 -20.95
C GLY A 38 1.58 5.97 -21.74
N LEU A 39 0.79 6.81 -21.05
CA LEU A 39 -0.34 7.52 -21.64
C LEU A 39 0.08 8.57 -22.69
N THR A 40 1.29 9.13 -22.56
CA THR A 40 1.83 10.14 -23.49
C THR A 40 2.60 9.53 -24.66
N ALA A 41 3.06 8.29 -24.54
CA ALA A 41 3.88 7.61 -25.55
C ALA A 41 3.06 6.97 -26.70
N GLY A 42 1.76 6.76 -26.54
CA GLY A 42 0.88 6.17 -27.57
C GLY A 42 1.13 4.66 -27.82
N GLY A 43 0.34 4.07 -28.72
CA GLY A 43 0.48 2.67 -29.11
C GLY A 43 0.33 1.67 -27.96
N ILE A 44 1.21 0.65 -27.89
CA ILE A 44 1.15 -0.36 -26.83
C ILE A 44 1.47 0.21 -25.44
N ALA A 45 2.30 1.27 -25.38
CA ALA A 45 2.64 1.95 -24.14
C ALA A 45 1.41 2.64 -23.51
N PHE A 46 0.45 3.10 -24.34
CA PHE A 46 -0.82 3.63 -23.85
C PHE A 46 -1.64 2.56 -23.11
N VAL A 47 -1.67 1.32 -23.63
CA VAL A 47 -2.40 0.21 -23.00
C VAL A 47 -1.77 -0.14 -21.65
N PHE A 48 -0.44 -0.25 -21.58
CA PHE A 48 0.26 -0.47 -20.31
C PHE A 48 0.08 0.71 -19.34
N GLY A 49 0.05 1.94 -19.84
CA GLY A 49 -0.27 3.13 -19.06
C GLY A 49 -1.66 3.03 -18.45
N LEU A 50 -2.68 2.67 -19.24
CA LEU A 50 -4.06 2.53 -18.78
C LEU A 50 -4.21 1.44 -17.71
N LEU A 51 -3.58 0.27 -17.92
CA LEU A 51 -3.57 -0.81 -16.93
C LEU A 51 -2.87 -0.39 -15.63
N SER A 52 -1.77 0.36 -15.75
CA SER A 52 -1.04 0.90 -14.59
C SER A 52 -1.87 1.92 -13.82
N VAL A 53 -2.67 2.76 -14.50
CA VAL A 53 -3.63 3.65 -13.82
C VAL A 53 -4.66 2.84 -13.02
N LEU A 54 -5.28 1.84 -13.64
CA LEU A 54 -6.30 1.02 -12.96
C LEU A 54 -5.72 0.31 -11.74
N ALA A 55 -4.55 -0.31 -11.88
CA ALA A 55 -3.85 -0.97 -10.78
C ALA A 55 -3.45 0.03 -9.67
N GLY A 56 -2.94 1.21 -10.05
CA GLY A 56 -2.53 2.24 -9.11
C GLY A 56 -3.69 2.83 -8.31
N VAL A 57 -4.82 3.14 -8.96
CA VAL A 57 -6.03 3.63 -8.29
C VAL A 57 -6.57 2.57 -7.32
N LEU A 58 -6.65 1.31 -7.74
CA LEU A 58 -7.11 0.23 -6.86
C LEU A 58 -6.19 0.05 -5.65
N ALA A 59 -4.87 0.12 -5.84
CA ALA A 59 -3.90 0.02 -4.75
C ALA A 59 -4.04 1.19 -3.76
N LEU A 60 -4.26 2.42 -4.23
CA LEU A 60 -4.49 3.58 -3.36
C LEU A 60 -5.80 3.45 -2.58
N LEU A 61 -6.89 3.02 -3.21
CA LEU A 61 -8.18 2.83 -2.55
C LEU A 61 -8.11 1.70 -1.51
N ALA A 62 -7.58 0.54 -1.89
CA ALA A 62 -7.44 -0.61 -1.00
C ALA A 62 -6.50 -0.31 0.17
N GLY A 63 -5.34 0.30 -0.11
CA GLY A 63 -4.39 0.73 0.91
C GLY A 63 -4.99 1.77 1.86
N GLY A 64 -5.69 2.78 1.32
CA GLY A 64 -6.37 3.80 2.12
C GLY A 64 -7.44 3.22 3.04
N VAL A 65 -8.32 2.36 2.53
CA VAL A 65 -9.36 1.70 3.34
C VAL A 65 -8.74 0.84 4.44
N ALA A 66 -7.71 0.07 4.12
CA ALA A 66 -7.07 -0.81 5.08
C ALA A 66 -6.26 -0.03 6.15
N ILE A 67 -5.67 1.12 5.80
CA ILE A 67 -5.07 2.05 6.77
C ILE A 67 -6.13 2.60 7.72
N VAL A 68 -7.25 3.10 7.19
CA VAL A 68 -8.35 3.63 8.01
C VAL A 68 -8.90 2.55 8.94
N TYR A 69 -9.11 1.34 8.43
CA TYR A 69 -9.57 0.21 9.22
C TYR A 69 -8.59 -0.12 10.34
N LYS A 70 -7.29 -0.15 10.05
CA LYS A 70 -6.25 -0.42 11.04
C LYS A 70 -6.20 0.65 12.14
N ILE A 71 -6.27 1.93 11.78
CA ILE A 71 -6.31 3.04 12.75
C ILE A 71 -7.55 2.92 13.66
N LEU A 72 -8.72 2.60 13.10
CA LEU A 72 -9.95 2.42 13.86
C LEU A 72 -9.89 1.20 14.78
N ALA A 73 -9.24 0.11 14.35
CA ALA A 73 -9.05 -1.09 15.15
C ALA A 73 -8.10 -0.82 16.34
N ASP A 74 -6.95 -0.18 16.08
CA ASP A 74 -6.00 0.20 17.13
C ASP A 74 -6.64 1.16 18.15
N SER A 75 -7.44 2.12 17.68
CA SER A 75 -8.16 3.06 18.55
C SER A 75 -9.20 2.40 19.46
N ARG A 76 -9.70 1.21 19.11
CA ARG A 76 -10.66 0.45 19.93
C ARG A 76 -9.99 -0.52 20.90
N ALA A 77 -8.70 -0.79 20.70
CA ALA A 77 -7.92 -1.69 21.54
C ALA A 77 -7.26 -0.98 22.74
N VAL A 78 -7.28 0.35 22.75
CA VAL A 78 -6.85 1.25 23.85
C VAL A 78 -8.04 1.60 24.73
#